data_AF-A0A9P5J981-F1
#
_entry.id   AF-A0A9P5J981-F1
#
_cell.length_a   1.000
_cell.length_b   1.000
_cell.length_c   1.000
_cell.angle_alpha   90.00
_cell.angle_beta   90.00
_cell.angle_gamma   90.00
#
_symmetry.space_group_name_H-M   'P 1'
#
loop_
_entity.id
_entity.type
_entity.pdbx_description
1 polymer ?
#
loop_
_entity_poly.entity_id
_entity_poly.type
_entity_poly.pdbx_seq_one_letter_code
_entity_poly.pdbx_strand_id
1 'polypeptide(L)'
;MKAFTFRAHLLDVCGDMPAVAKLTRMKGPTAKKPCRRCNIEGVRVPGSRSTAHFCPLHCANNSDGRSSGTTAKNPQTLPSRSHEAMLREAYAVETAETNAESLRLGTAYGINGESSFCRLKSFKLPQSNPHDMMHLIWENLIKNLVSMWQGSWKSLDHRAYAIPSACWDEIGEAVGSSGRLIPGCFGAALPDFVARPLEMTAEKWSFFTLYLAPIVLHNKFPHPRYYKHFTDLVPILRLLIALELQETQITEIERGLWKWVEDYEQYGIIPFSAAC
;
A
#
# COMPACT_ATOMS: atom_id res chain seq x y z
N MET A 1 45.03 -22.95 -6.03
CA MET A 1 43.71 -22.27 -6.12
C MET A 1 43.43 -21.94 -7.57
N LYS A 2 42.28 -22.38 -8.12
CA LYS A 2 41.83 -21.92 -9.44
C LYS A 2 41.15 -20.56 -9.25
N ALA A 3 41.67 -19.53 -9.91
CA ALA A 3 40.97 -18.25 -9.99
C ALA A 3 39.73 -18.42 -10.88
N PHE A 4 38.59 -17.90 -10.45
CA PHE A 4 37.39 -17.76 -11.28
C PHE A 4 36.97 -16.30 -11.29
N THR A 5 36.40 -15.84 -12.40
CA THR A 5 35.87 -14.49 -12.51
C THR A 5 34.46 -14.44 -11.92
N PHE A 6 34.31 -13.79 -10.78
CA PHE A 6 33.00 -13.47 -10.22
C PHE A 6 32.42 -12.23 -10.90
N ARG A 7 31.17 -12.30 -11.37
CA ARG A 7 30.41 -11.16 -11.89
C ARG A 7 29.17 -10.97 -11.01
N ALA A 8 29.15 -9.89 -10.25
CA ALA A 8 27.97 -9.47 -9.49
C ALA A 8 27.15 -8.47 -10.32
N HIS A 9 25.85 -8.70 -10.37
CA HIS A 9 24.88 -7.82 -11.01
C HIS A 9 23.83 -7.43 -9.98
N LEU A 10 23.56 -6.13 -9.85
CA LEU A 10 22.44 -5.66 -9.04
C LEU A 10 21.16 -5.82 -9.85
N LEU A 11 20.25 -6.66 -9.35
CA LEU A 11 18.97 -6.95 -10.01
C LEU A 11 17.83 -6.13 -9.43
N ASP A 12 17.75 -6.04 -8.10
CA ASP A 12 16.64 -5.41 -7.40
C ASP A 12 17.11 -4.55 -6.21
N VAL A 13 16.37 -3.49 -5.94
CA VAL A 13 16.53 -2.66 -4.74
C VAL A 13 15.16 -2.43 -4.09
N CYS A 14 15.01 -2.95 -2.88
CA CYS A 14 13.80 -2.83 -2.07
C CYS A 14 13.99 -1.84 -0.93
N GLY A 15 12.90 -1.28 -0.44
CA GLY A 15 12.88 -0.36 0.69
C GLY A 15 11.53 0.31 0.84
N ASP A 16 11.40 1.12 1.88
CA ASP A 16 10.21 1.96 2.07
C ASP A 16 10.02 2.91 0.87
N MET A 17 8.78 3.33 0.63
CA MET A 17 8.46 4.14 -0.55
C MET A 17 9.28 5.44 -0.61
N PRO A 18 9.53 6.18 0.50
CA PRO A 18 10.41 7.33 0.52
C PRO A 18 11.87 7.05 0.12
N ALA A 19 12.52 6.00 0.67
CA ALA A 19 13.91 5.73 0.31
C ALA A 19 14.03 5.34 -1.16
N VAL A 20 13.16 4.45 -1.64
CA VAL A 20 13.25 4.03 -3.04
C VAL A 20 12.90 5.17 -3.99
N ALA A 21 11.95 6.04 -3.64
CA ALA A 21 11.68 7.23 -4.46
C ALA A 21 12.91 8.13 -4.60
N LYS A 22 13.72 8.30 -3.55
CA LYS A 22 14.99 9.04 -3.64
C LYS A 22 15.99 8.32 -4.54
N LEU A 23 16.17 7.02 -4.37
CA LEU A 23 17.09 6.20 -5.16
C LEU A 23 16.75 6.23 -6.65
N THR A 24 15.46 6.13 -6.98
CA THR A 24 14.96 6.10 -8.35
C THR A 24 14.61 7.48 -8.88
N ARG A 25 14.90 8.54 -8.12
CA ARG A 25 14.58 9.94 -8.44
C ARG A 25 13.11 10.16 -8.78
N MET A 26 12.21 9.42 -8.16
CA MET A 26 10.76 9.68 -8.24
C MET A 26 10.36 10.82 -7.29
N LYS A 27 9.23 11.47 -7.55
CA LYS A 27 8.68 12.54 -6.68
C LYS A 27 8.24 12.02 -5.30
N GLY A 28 7.83 10.75 -5.21
CA GLY A 28 7.42 10.10 -3.97
C GLY A 28 5.93 9.79 -3.86
N PRO A 29 5.49 9.19 -2.75
CA PRO A 29 4.16 8.57 -2.61
C PRO A 29 2.99 9.57 -2.60
N THR A 30 3.22 10.84 -2.30
CA THR A 30 2.17 11.88 -2.22
C THR A 30 2.06 12.74 -3.49
N ALA A 31 2.88 12.45 -4.50
CA ALA A 31 2.95 13.20 -5.75
C ALA A 31 1.76 12.93 -6.66
N LYS A 32 1.56 13.81 -7.66
CA LYS A 32 0.51 13.63 -8.68
C LYS A 32 0.62 12.30 -9.42
N LYS A 33 1.83 11.84 -9.73
CA LYS A 33 2.10 10.50 -10.28
C LYS A 33 3.02 9.72 -9.35
N PRO A 34 2.47 9.07 -8.30
CA PRO A 34 3.28 8.49 -7.23
C PRO A 34 3.80 7.09 -7.57
N CYS A 35 3.13 6.37 -8.48
CA CYS A 35 3.52 5.01 -8.84
C CYS A 35 4.76 5.00 -9.72
N ARG A 36 5.70 4.12 -9.39
CA ARG A 36 6.93 3.85 -10.15
C ARG A 36 6.78 2.78 -11.23
N ARG A 37 5.67 2.03 -11.22
CA ARG A 37 5.37 0.97 -12.19
C ARG A 37 4.34 1.37 -13.25
N CYS A 38 3.42 2.28 -12.91
CA CYS A 38 2.41 2.79 -13.84
C CYS A 38 2.29 4.32 -13.79
N ASN A 39 1.59 4.88 -14.76
CA ASN A 39 1.33 6.31 -14.95
C ASN A 39 0.02 6.77 -14.29
N ILE A 40 -0.46 6.04 -13.28
CA ILE A 40 -1.66 6.41 -12.53
C ILE A 40 -1.52 7.83 -11.97
N GLU A 41 -2.53 8.66 -12.20
CA GLU A 41 -2.62 10.00 -11.63
C GLU A 41 -3.44 9.98 -10.35
N GLY A 42 -2.91 10.60 -9.31
CA GLY A 42 -3.61 10.83 -8.07
C GLY A 42 -4.44 12.12 -8.10
N VAL A 43 -5.48 12.14 -7.28
CA VAL A 43 -6.38 13.27 -7.04
C VAL A 43 -6.15 13.85 -5.65
N ARG A 44 -6.46 15.12 -5.46
CA ARG A 44 -6.44 15.75 -4.13
C ARG A 44 -7.80 15.56 -3.47
N VAL A 45 -7.80 15.52 -2.14
CA VAL A 45 -9.04 15.54 -1.37
C VAL A 45 -9.66 16.94 -1.45
N PRO A 46 -10.88 17.11 -1.99
CA PRO A 46 -11.60 18.38 -2.03
C PRO A 46 -11.75 18.99 -0.64
N GLY A 47 -11.63 20.30 -0.56
CA GLY A 47 -11.73 21.03 0.71
C GLY A 47 -10.59 20.77 1.70
N SER A 48 -9.67 19.85 1.41
CA SER A 48 -8.49 19.62 2.24
C SER A 48 -7.39 20.64 1.95
N ARG A 49 -6.72 21.09 3.02
CA ARG A 49 -5.47 21.86 2.91
C ARG A 49 -4.26 20.99 2.55
N SER A 50 -4.43 19.67 2.57
CA SER A 50 -3.38 18.71 2.22
C SER A 50 -3.01 18.83 0.75
N THR A 51 -1.71 18.85 0.46
CA THR A 51 -1.16 18.80 -0.90
C THR A 51 -0.93 17.37 -1.39
N ALA A 52 -1.22 16.37 -0.55
CA ALA A 52 -1.05 14.96 -0.90
C ALA A 52 -2.09 14.50 -1.93
N HIS A 53 -1.62 13.74 -2.92
CA HIS A 53 -2.48 13.10 -3.91
C HIS A 53 -2.71 11.64 -3.51
N PHE A 54 -3.92 11.16 -3.76
CA PHE A 54 -4.35 9.78 -3.54
C PHE A 54 -4.77 9.16 -4.85
N CYS A 55 -4.63 7.85 -4.99
CA CYS A 55 -4.96 7.14 -6.23
C CYS A 55 -6.17 6.21 -6.04
N PRO A 56 -7.40 6.73 -5.87
CA PRO A 56 -8.58 5.88 -5.84
C PRO A 56 -8.83 5.24 -7.21
N LEU A 57 -9.45 4.06 -7.23
CA LEU A 57 -10.01 3.44 -8.43
C LEU A 57 -11.28 4.15 -8.86
N HIS A 58 -12.13 4.53 -7.92
CA HIS A 58 -13.37 5.27 -8.13
C HIS A 58 -13.28 6.69 -7.60
N CYS A 59 -13.46 7.67 -8.48
CA CYS A 59 -13.83 9.03 -8.10
C CYS A 59 -15.35 9.13 -8.24
N ALA A 60 -16.10 9.33 -7.16
CA ALA A 60 -17.52 9.63 -7.31
C ALA A 60 -17.68 11.01 -7.94
N ASN A 61 -18.73 11.19 -8.75
CA ASN A 61 -19.11 12.49 -9.28
C ASN A 61 -19.34 13.46 -8.12
N ASN A 62 -18.66 14.60 -8.15
CA ASN A 62 -18.87 15.70 -7.24
C ASN A 62 -20.38 15.98 -7.09
N SER A 63 -20.83 16.23 -5.86
CA SER A 63 -22.17 16.79 -5.58
C SER A 63 -22.42 18.14 -6.28
N ASP A 64 -21.37 18.76 -6.82
CA ASP A 64 -21.40 20.05 -7.51
C ASP A 64 -21.68 19.93 -9.03
N GLY A 65 -21.97 18.74 -9.56
CA GLY A 65 -22.31 18.52 -10.98
C GLY A 65 -21.15 18.77 -11.95
N ARG A 66 -19.96 19.12 -11.45
CA ARG A 66 -18.72 19.15 -12.22
C ARG A 66 -18.11 17.75 -12.15
N SER A 67 -18.23 17.01 -13.24
CA SER A 67 -17.45 15.79 -13.41
C SER A 67 -15.97 16.15 -13.27
N SER A 68 -15.33 15.75 -12.17
CA SER A 68 -13.91 15.44 -12.25
C SER A 68 -13.81 14.38 -13.33
N GLY A 69 -13.35 14.73 -14.53
CA GLY A 69 -13.29 13.86 -15.71
C GLY A 69 -12.37 12.64 -15.56
N THR A 70 -12.12 12.18 -14.33
CA THR A 70 -11.42 10.95 -14.03
C THR A 70 -12.41 9.80 -14.05
N THR A 71 -12.41 9.09 -15.19
CA THR A 71 -13.07 7.80 -15.34
C THR A 71 -12.58 6.83 -14.27
N ALA A 72 -13.46 5.93 -13.81
CA ALA A 72 -13.09 4.82 -12.94
C ALA A 72 -11.88 4.09 -13.52
N LYS A 73 -10.84 3.91 -12.72
CA LYS A 73 -9.59 3.27 -13.14
C LYS A 73 -9.75 1.78 -13.00
N ASN A 74 -9.62 1.06 -14.10
CA ASN A 74 -9.55 -0.39 -14.07
C ASN A 74 -8.16 -0.81 -13.56
N PRO A 75 -8.06 -1.50 -12.41
CA PRO A 75 -6.77 -1.93 -11.84
C PRO A 75 -6.03 -2.92 -12.75
N GLN A 76 -6.72 -3.60 -13.67
CA GLN A 76 -6.16 -4.59 -14.60
C GLN A 76 -5.48 -3.94 -15.82
N THR A 77 -5.84 -2.70 -16.16
CA THR A 77 -5.37 -2.04 -17.39
C THR A 77 -4.69 -0.70 -17.09
N LEU A 78 -4.00 -0.60 -15.95
CA LEU A 78 -3.28 0.61 -15.59
C LEU A 78 -2.13 0.87 -16.59
N PRO A 79 -1.93 2.13 -17.03
CA PRO A 79 -0.94 2.46 -18.04
C PRO A 79 0.48 2.24 -17.49
N SER A 80 1.15 1.17 -17.89
CA SER A 80 2.47 0.81 -17.38
C SER A 80 3.55 1.80 -17.83
N ARG A 81 4.57 2.01 -16.99
CA ARG A 81 5.80 2.74 -17.35
C ARG A 81 6.77 1.78 -18.03
N SER A 82 7.48 2.26 -19.05
CA SER A 82 8.66 1.58 -19.57
C SER A 82 9.94 2.25 -19.07
N HIS A 83 11.02 1.47 -18.99
CA HIS A 83 12.32 1.98 -18.57
C HIS A 83 12.79 3.12 -19.49
N GLU A 84 12.66 2.93 -20.80
CA GLU A 84 13.08 3.88 -21.82
C GLU A 84 12.26 5.18 -21.76
N ALA A 85 10.97 5.10 -21.45
CA ALA A 85 10.14 6.29 -21.25
C ALA A 85 10.60 7.07 -20.01
N MET A 86 10.85 6.38 -18.90
CA MET A 86 11.34 7.02 -17.67
C MET A 86 12.70 7.70 -17.86
N LEU A 87 13.60 7.13 -18.67
CA LEU A 87 14.88 7.77 -19.01
C LEU A 87 14.69 9.06 -19.82
N ARG A 88 13.81 9.05 -20.83
CA ARG A 88 13.51 10.26 -21.62
C ARG A 88 12.87 11.36 -20.75
N GLU A 89 11.93 10.99 -19.90
CA GLU A 89 11.26 11.89 -18.96
C GLU A 89 12.26 12.48 -17.94
N ALA A 90 13.14 11.65 -17.39
CA ALA A 90 14.21 12.07 -16.49
C ALA A 90 15.16 13.07 -17.16
N TYR A 91 15.61 12.75 -18.38
CA TYR A 91 16.48 13.63 -19.16
C TYR A 91 15.83 14.98 -19.43
N ALA A 92 14.55 15.00 -19.84
CA ALA A 92 13.81 16.23 -20.06
C ALA A 92 13.71 17.11 -18.80
N VAL A 93 13.59 16.51 -17.62
CA VAL A 93 13.57 17.23 -16.33
C VAL A 93 14.94 17.84 -16.01
N GLU A 94 16.04 17.14 -16.31
CA GLU A 94 17.40 17.59 -16.01
C GLU A 94 17.92 18.65 -16.98
N THR A 95 17.53 18.56 -18.25
CA THR A 95 17.96 19.50 -19.30
C THR A 95 16.97 20.65 -19.52
N ALA A 96 15.98 20.81 -18.63
CA ALA A 96 15.03 21.91 -18.70
C ALA A 96 15.76 23.25 -18.59
N GLU A 97 15.40 24.22 -19.44
CA GLU A 97 16.07 25.52 -19.52
C GLU A 97 15.94 26.35 -18.23
N THR A 98 14.87 26.13 -17.46
CA THR A 98 14.60 26.87 -16.22
C THR A 98 14.18 25.93 -15.10
N ASN A 99 14.42 26.37 -13.85
CA ASN A 99 13.97 25.65 -12.66
C ASN A 99 12.44 25.49 -12.63
N ALA A 100 11.70 26.48 -13.13
CA ALA A 100 10.25 26.42 -13.22
C ALA A 100 9.79 25.31 -14.17
N GLU A 101 10.44 25.19 -15.33
CA GLU A 101 10.15 24.14 -16.30
C GLU A 101 10.54 22.76 -15.78
N SER A 102 11.70 22.62 -15.13
CA SER A 102 12.12 21.37 -14.47
C SER A 102 11.09 20.92 -13.43
N LEU A 103 10.57 21.85 -12.61
CA LEU A 103 9.56 21.55 -11.60
C LEU A 103 8.22 21.13 -12.24
N ARG A 104 7.82 21.80 -13.33
CA ARG A 104 6.60 21.50 -14.10
C ARG A 104 6.67 20.10 -14.70
N LEU A 105 7.74 19.80 -15.44
CA LEU A 105 7.99 18.47 -16.04
C LEU A 105 8.07 17.40 -14.97
N GLY A 106 8.80 17.66 -13.88
CA GLY A 106 8.95 16.67 -12.83
C GLY A 106 7.63 16.36 -12.11
N THR A 107 6.73 17.33 -12.00
CA THR A 107 5.37 17.12 -11.50
C THR A 107 4.51 16.32 -12.50
N ALA A 108 4.64 16.61 -13.79
CA ALA A 108 3.90 15.96 -14.85
C ALA A 108 4.29 14.48 -15.06
N TYR A 109 5.57 14.14 -14.91
CA TYR A 109 6.10 12.78 -15.05
C TYR A 109 6.17 12.01 -13.73
N GLY A 110 6.18 12.71 -12.59
CA GLY A 110 6.43 12.10 -11.28
C GLY A 110 7.91 11.77 -11.04
N ILE A 111 8.83 12.39 -11.79
CA ILE A 111 10.27 12.14 -11.79
C ILE A 111 11.02 13.44 -11.48
N ASN A 112 12.10 13.37 -10.71
CA ASN A 112 12.96 14.49 -10.32
C ASN A 112 14.26 14.56 -11.12
N GLY A 113 14.56 13.55 -11.93
CA GLY A 113 15.76 13.49 -12.78
C GLY A 113 16.21 12.04 -12.99
N GLU A 114 17.43 11.87 -13.49
CA GLU A 114 18.01 10.57 -13.83
C GLU A 114 18.57 9.90 -12.57
N SER A 115 18.19 8.63 -12.38
CA SER A 115 18.74 7.81 -11.31
C SER A 115 20.12 7.28 -11.69
N SER A 116 21.06 7.26 -10.74
CA SER A 116 22.37 6.63 -10.94
C SER A 116 22.27 5.14 -11.30
N PHE A 117 21.19 4.46 -10.88
CA PHE A 117 20.93 3.05 -11.19
C PHE A 117 20.64 2.82 -12.68
N CYS A 118 20.24 3.85 -13.43
CA CYS A 118 20.02 3.74 -14.88
C CYS A 118 21.29 3.36 -15.66
N ARG A 119 22.47 3.56 -15.07
CA ARG A 119 23.76 3.16 -15.65
C ARG A 119 23.98 1.65 -15.59
N LEU A 120 23.24 0.94 -14.74
CA LEU A 120 23.34 -0.51 -14.57
C LEU A 120 22.42 -1.20 -15.59
N LYS A 121 23.02 -1.92 -16.55
CA LYS A 121 22.27 -2.66 -17.58
C LYS A 121 21.32 -3.71 -17.00
N SER A 122 21.62 -4.22 -15.81
CA SER A 122 20.81 -5.20 -15.09
C SER A 122 19.64 -4.57 -14.32
N PHE A 123 19.56 -3.25 -14.21
CA PHE A 123 18.56 -2.56 -13.41
C PHE A 123 17.54 -1.83 -14.30
N LYS A 124 16.27 -2.20 -14.18
CA LYS A 124 15.17 -1.58 -14.92
C LYS A 124 14.26 -0.83 -13.95
N LEU A 125 14.21 0.49 -14.10
CA LEU A 125 13.48 1.38 -13.18
C LEU A 125 12.07 0.93 -12.76
N PRO A 126 11.16 0.42 -13.62
CA PRO A 126 9.84 -0.01 -13.17
C PRO A 126 9.78 -1.45 -12.60
N GLN A 127 10.80 -2.28 -12.84
CA GLN A 127 10.80 -3.71 -12.47
C GLN A 127 11.74 -4.04 -11.32
N SER A 128 12.91 -3.39 -11.26
CA SER A 128 14.01 -3.68 -10.34
C SER A 128 13.84 -3.06 -8.95
N ASN A 129 12.62 -2.67 -8.59
CA ASN A 129 12.34 -2.01 -7.31
C ASN A 129 10.94 -2.34 -6.79
N PRO A 130 10.66 -3.60 -6.47
CA PRO A 130 9.34 -3.98 -5.96
C PRO A 130 8.99 -3.26 -4.66
N HIS A 131 7.69 -3.15 -4.37
CA HIS A 131 7.22 -2.56 -3.11
C HIS A 131 7.63 -3.44 -1.95
N ASP A 132 8.19 -2.80 -0.92
CA ASP A 132 8.47 -3.49 0.32
C ASP A 132 7.15 -3.84 1.01
N MET A 133 6.88 -5.15 1.09
CA MET A 133 5.66 -5.69 1.66
C MET A 133 5.54 -5.39 3.15
N MET A 134 6.67 -5.38 3.88
CA MET A 134 6.67 -5.11 5.31
C MET A 134 6.09 -3.73 5.61
N HIS A 135 6.60 -2.68 4.94
CA HIS A 135 6.06 -1.34 5.11
C HIS A 135 4.66 -1.22 4.49
N LEU A 136 4.44 -1.74 3.28
CA LEU A 136 3.18 -1.53 2.57
C LEU A 136 1.99 -2.21 3.23
N ILE A 137 2.14 -3.47 3.64
CA ILE A 137 1.06 -4.28 4.21
C ILE A 137 1.02 -4.11 5.73
N TRP A 138 2.09 -4.46 6.44
CA TRP A 138 2.03 -4.59 7.91
C TRP A 138 2.05 -3.23 8.61
N GLU A 139 2.89 -2.30 8.14
CA GLU A 139 3.02 -0.98 8.78
C GLU A 139 2.03 0.06 8.24
N ASN A 140 1.54 -0.08 7.02
CA ASN A 140 0.57 0.86 6.44
C ASN A 140 -0.83 0.27 6.39
N LEU A 141 -1.08 -0.73 5.54
CA LEU A 141 -2.44 -1.24 5.31
C LEU A 141 -3.10 -1.76 6.59
N ILE A 142 -2.46 -2.68 7.31
CA ILE A 142 -3.04 -3.28 8.52
C ILE A 142 -3.21 -2.24 9.63
N LYS A 143 -2.22 -1.37 9.85
CA LYS A 143 -2.36 -0.29 10.85
C LYS A 143 -3.51 0.66 10.51
N ASN A 144 -3.71 0.98 9.23
CA ASN A 144 -4.83 1.80 8.79
C ASN A 144 -6.16 1.09 9.06
N LEU A 145 -6.28 -0.21 8.71
CA LEU A 145 -7.47 -1.01 9.00
C LEU A 145 -7.77 -1.09 10.50
N VAL A 146 -6.76 -1.32 11.33
CA VAL A 146 -6.89 -1.34 12.80
C VAL A 146 -7.38 0.01 13.34
N SER A 147 -6.78 1.12 12.91
CA SER A 147 -7.24 2.46 13.30
C SER A 147 -8.67 2.74 12.85
N MET A 148 -9.05 2.23 11.67
CA MET A 148 -10.42 2.31 11.19
C MET A 148 -11.39 1.52 12.07
N TRP A 149 -11.08 0.28 12.41
CA TRP A 149 -11.93 -0.56 13.25
C TRP A 149 -12.08 -0.03 14.67
N GLN A 150 -11.06 0.66 15.18
CA GLN A 150 -11.14 1.39 16.45
C GLN A 150 -11.99 2.68 16.37
N GLY A 151 -12.30 3.16 15.15
CA GLY A 151 -12.95 4.45 14.96
C GLY A 151 -12.05 5.65 15.25
N SER A 152 -10.73 5.50 15.14
CA SER A 152 -9.73 6.57 15.36
C SER A 152 -9.23 7.19 14.05
N TRP A 153 -9.76 6.77 12.90
CA TRP A 153 -9.20 7.09 11.59
C TRP A 153 -9.77 8.38 10.97
N LYS A 154 -9.01 9.48 11.01
CA LYS A 154 -9.18 10.64 10.11
C LYS A 154 -10.63 11.13 9.91
N SER A 155 -11.29 11.66 10.94
CA SER A 155 -12.56 12.41 10.83
C SER A 155 -13.68 11.75 10.00
N LEU A 156 -13.64 10.43 9.77
CA LEU A 156 -14.65 9.74 8.98
C LEU A 156 -15.84 9.36 9.83
N ASP A 157 -17.00 9.16 9.21
CA ASP A 157 -18.09 8.47 9.91
C ASP A 157 -17.71 7.00 10.09
N HIS A 158 -17.51 6.62 11.34
CA HIS A 158 -17.01 5.32 11.74
C HIS A 158 -18.14 4.33 12.07
N ARG A 159 -19.39 4.79 12.20
CA ARG A 159 -20.48 3.99 12.79
C ARG A 159 -20.77 2.68 12.06
N ALA A 160 -20.50 2.63 10.76
CA ALA A 160 -20.76 1.43 9.96
C ALA A 160 -19.78 0.27 10.27
N TYR A 161 -18.54 0.58 10.64
CA TYR A 161 -17.45 -0.41 10.73
C TYR A 161 -16.68 -0.40 12.05
N ALA A 162 -16.84 0.62 12.90
CA ALA A 162 -16.14 0.68 14.17
C ALA A 162 -16.66 -0.37 15.15
N ILE A 163 -15.72 -1.10 15.73
CA ILE A 163 -15.97 -2.05 16.80
C ILE A 163 -16.13 -1.23 18.10
N PRO A 164 -17.15 -1.53 18.94
CA PRO A 164 -17.33 -0.84 20.22
C PRO A 164 -16.07 -0.91 21.08
N SER A 165 -15.72 0.16 21.81
CA SER A 165 -14.44 0.22 22.54
C SER A 165 -14.30 -0.90 23.56
N ALA A 166 -15.36 -1.24 24.29
CA ALA A 166 -15.34 -2.35 25.25
C ALA A 166 -15.00 -3.69 24.57
N CYS A 167 -15.57 -3.95 23.39
CA CYS A 167 -15.21 -5.14 22.62
C CYS A 167 -13.77 -5.08 22.09
N TRP A 168 -13.28 -3.89 21.77
CA TRP A 168 -11.90 -3.70 21.32
C TRP A 168 -10.89 -3.98 22.44
N ASP A 169 -11.17 -3.49 23.66
CA ASP A 169 -10.36 -3.75 24.85
C ASP A 169 -10.32 -5.26 25.18
N GLU A 170 -11.48 -5.94 25.13
CA GLU A 170 -11.55 -7.41 25.27
C GLU A 170 -10.69 -8.16 24.24
N ILE A 171 -10.65 -7.68 22.99
CA ILE A 171 -9.84 -8.28 21.92
C ILE A 171 -8.35 -8.10 22.23
N GLY A 172 -7.94 -6.92 22.69
CA GLY A 172 -6.57 -6.64 23.13
C GLY A 172 -6.12 -7.58 24.25
N GLU A 173 -6.93 -7.70 25.29
CA GLU A 173 -6.67 -8.57 26.43
C GLU A 173 -6.60 -10.06 26.02
N ALA A 174 -7.54 -10.50 25.19
CA ALA A 174 -7.56 -11.88 24.68
C ALA A 174 -6.31 -12.21 23.85
N VAL A 175 -5.87 -11.30 22.98
CA VAL A 175 -4.63 -11.46 22.21
C VAL A 175 -3.42 -11.52 23.15
N GLY A 176 -3.30 -10.60 24.10
CA GLY A 176 -2.20 -10.58 25.07
C GLY A 176 -2.13 -11.86 25.92
N SER A 177 -3.29 -12.36 26.34
CA SER A 177 -3.40 -13.60 27.15
C SER A 177 -3.11 -14.86 26.34
N SER A 178 -3.44 -14.87 25.04
CA SER A 178 -3.20 -16.01 24.14
C SER A 178 -1.71 -16.30 23.93
N GLY A 179 -0.82 -15.34 24.18
CA GLY A 179 0.62 -15.48 23.95
C GLY A 179 1.26 -16.67 24.68
N ARG A 180 0.70 -17.10 25.82
CA ARG A 180 1.17 -18.30 26.56
C ARG A 180 0.80 -19.63 25.90
N LEU A 181 -0.17 -19.62 24.99
CA LEU A 181 -0.71 -20.80 24.32
C LEU A 181 -0.08 -21.02 22.94
N ILE A 182 0.65 -20.03 22.42
CA ILE A 182 1.23 -20.07 21.08
C ILE A 182 2.68 -20.55 21.21
N PRO A 183 3.07 -21.65 20.53
CA PRO A 183 4.44 -22.13 20.57
C PRO A 183 5.41 -21.09 20.02
N GLY A 184 6.54 -20.88 20.69
CA GLY A 184 7.52 -19.84 20.30
C GLY A 184 8.14 -20.02 18.90
N CYS A 185 8.02 -21.20 18.28
CA CYS A 185 8.42 -21.41 16.89
C CYS A 185 7.57 -20.63 15.87
N PHE A 186 6.39 -20.14 16.28
CA PHE A 186 5.54 -19.28 15.46
C PHE A 186 5.85 -17.79 15.60
N GLY A 187 6.74 -17.42 16.53
CA GLY A 187 7.12 -16.03 16.79
C GLY A 187 7.00 -15.64 18.27
N ALA A 188 7.33 -14.39 18.56
CA ALA A 188 7.17 -13.84 19.91
C ALA A 188 5.70 -13.70 20.30
N ALA A 189 5.40 -13.89 21.59
CA ALA A 189 4.08 -13.64 22.14
C ALA A 189 3.62 -12.21 21.85
N LEU A 190 2.37 -12.06 21.41
CA LEU A 190 1.79 -10.75 21.15
C LEU A 190 1.42 -10.08 22.48
N PRO A 191 1.68 -8.77 22.62
CA PRO A 191 1.17 -8.01 23.75
C PRO A 191 -0.34 -7.80 23.63
N ASP A 192 -0.94 -7.30 24.69
CA ASP A 192 -2.19 -6.57 24.55
C ASP A 192 -1.89 -5.32 23.71
N PHE A 193 -2.31 -5.35 22.45
CA PHE A 193 -2.01 -4.31 21.48
C PHE A 193 -2.85 -3.04 21.69
N VAL A 194 -3.91 -3.09 22.51
CA VAL A 194 -4.71 -1.93 22.88
C VAL A 194 -4.01 -1.18 24.01
N ALA A 195 -3.54 -1.89 25.04
CA ALA A 195 -2.79 -1.31 26.14
C ALA A 195 -1.35 -0.91 25.75
N ARG A 196 -0.70 -1.68 24.87
CA ARG A 196 0.71 -1.51 24.50
C ARG A 196 0.91 -1.49 22.97
N PRO A 197 0.29 -0.53 22.24
CA PRO A 197 0.36 -0.47 20.79
C PRO A 197 1.78 -0.26 20.24
N LEU A 198 2.66 0.40 21.00
CA LEU A 198 4.05 0.66 20.60
C LEU A 198 4.91 -0.62 20.54
N GLU A 199 4.49 -1.69 21.22
CA GLU A 199 5.19 -2.97 21.18
C GLU A 199 4.87 -3.80 19.92
N MET A 200 3.90 -3.34 19.10
CA MET A 200 3.48 -4.03 17.88
C MET A 200 4.34 -3.65 16.67
N THR A 201 5.37 -4.45 16.45
CA THR A 201 6.22 -4.45 15.24
C THR A 201 5.49 -5.03 14.03
N ALA A 202 6.01 -4.80 12.82
CA ALA A 202 5.51 -5.41 11.58
C ALA A 202 5.34 -6.94 11.65
N GLU A 203 6.27 -7.67 12.27
CA GLU A 203 6.18 -9.12 12.47
C GLU A 203 4.94 -9.50 13.31
N LYS A 204 4.76 -8.86 14.46
CA LYS A 204 3.57 -9.04 15.32
C LYS A 204 2.27 -8.67 14.62
N TRP A 205 2.26 -7.61 13.80
CA TRP A 205 1.09 -7.29 12.97
C TRP A 205 0.80 -8.37 11.93
N SER A 206 1.82 -8.90 11.26
CA SER A 206 1.68 -10.02 10.34
C SER A 206 1.08 -11.24 11.04
N PHE A 207 1.62 -11.61 12.20
CA PHE A 207 1.12 -12.74 12.98
C PHE A 207 -0.32 -12.53 13.45
N PHE A 208 -0.62 -11.35 14.01
CA PHE A 208 -1.98 -10.96 14.39
C PHE A 208 -2.94 -11.12 13.20
N THR A 209 -2.63 -10.50 12.06
CA THR A 209 -3.48 -10.50 10.88
C THR A 209 -3.74 -11.91 10.34
N LEU A 210 -2.71 -12.75 10.26
CA LEU A 210 -2.80 -14.03 9.59
C LEU A 210 -3.44 -15.13 10.44
N TYR A 211 -3.31 -15.05 11.77
CA TYR A 211 -3.66 -16.15 12.67
C TYR A 211 -4.69 -15.79 13.73
N LEU A 212 -4.58 -14.61 14.37
CA LEU A 212 -5.45 -14.26 15.50
C LEU A 212 -6.67 -13.44 15.09
N ALA A 213 -6.46 -12.42 14.26
CA ALA A 213 -7.49 -11.49 13.83
C ALA A 213 -8.74 -12.17 13.23
N PRO A 214 -8.65 -13.22 12.38
CA PRO A 214 -9.84 -13.93 11.90
C PRO A 214 -10.67 -14.54 13.04
N ILE A 215 -10.03 -14.93 14.14
CA ILE A 215 -10.70 -15.57 15.28
C ILE A 215 -11.28 -14.48 16.19
N VAL A 216 -10.46 -13.54 16.63
CA VAL A 216 -10.85 -12.56 17.66
C VAL A 216 -11.80 -11.48 17.13
N LEU A 217 -11.79 -11.22 15.82
CA LEU A 217 -12.70 -10.25 15.18
C LEU A 217 -14.04 -10.86 14.74
N HIS A 218 -14.22 -12.18 14.87
CA HIS A 218 -15.44 -12.85 14.45
C HIS A 218 -16.67 -12.31 15.19
N ASN A 219 -17.68 -11.87 14.44
CA ASN A 219 -18.91 -11.24 14.96
C ASN A 219 -18.68 -9.97 15.82
N LYS A 220 -17.54 -9.27 15.68
CA LYS A 220 -17.27 -8.03 16.42
C LYS A 220 -17.64 -6.75 15.66
N PHE A 221 -17.76 -6.83 14.34
CA PHE A 221 -18.14 -5.70 13.50
C PHE A 221 -19.66 -5.44 13.54
N PRO A 222 -20.12 -4.18 13.52
CA PRO A 222 -21.54 -3.85 13.42
C PRO A 222 -22.21 -4.43 12.17
N HIS A 223 -21.47 -4.50 11.06
CA HIS A 223 -21.94 -5.07 9.82
C HIS A 223 -21.01 -6.20 9.34
N PRO A 224 -21.52 -7.43 9.08
CA PRO A 224 -20.70 -8.60 8.74
C PRO A 224 -19.78 -8.44 7.53
N ARG A 225 -20.18 -7.62 6.54
CA ARG A 225 -19.38 -7.31 5.35
C ARG A 225 -17.96 -6.83 5.64
N TYR A 226 -17.73 -6.09 6.74
CA TYR A 226 -16.40 -5.59 7.08
C TYR A 226 -15.47 -6.69 7.59
N TYR A 227 -16.02 -7.59 8.42
CA TYR A 227 -15.32 -8.82 8.81
C TYR A 227 -15.02 -9.69 7.59
N LYS A 228 -16.00 -9.86 6.69
CA LYS A 228 -15.82 -10.62 5.45
C LYS A 228 -14.72 -10.01 4.58
N HIS A 229 -14.76 -8.70 4.37
CA HIS A 229 -13.75 -7.99 3.58
C HIS A 229 -12.33 -8.17 4.14
N PHE A 230 -12.18 -8.08 5.45
CA PHE A 230 -10.91 -8.36 6.11
C PHE A 230 -10.49 -9.83 5.92
N THR A 231 -11.39 -10.77 6.13
CA THR A 231 -11.06 -12.21 6.03
C THR A 231 -10.80 -12.66 4.60
N ASP A 232 -11.37 -12.01 3.59
CA ASP A 232 -11.04 -12.21 2.18
C ASP A 232 -9.59 -11.78 1.85
N LEU A 233 -9.01 -10.84 2.62
CA LEU A 233 -7.60 -10.43 2.48
C LEU A 233 -6.62 -11.50 2.96
N VAL A 234 -6.98 -12.24 4.01
CA VAL A 234 -6.05 -13.12 4.73
C VAL A 234 -5.46 -14.23 3.84
N PRO A 235 -6.23 -14.96 3.02
CA PRO A 235 -5.69 -15.93 2.06
C PRO A 235 -4.71 -15.30 1.06
N ILE A 236 -5.01 -14.11 0.56
CA ILE A 236 -4.14 -13.39 -0.39
C ILE A 236 -2.79 -13.08 0.28
N LEU A 237 -2.82 -12.58 1.52
CA LEU A 237 -1.60 -12.28 2.27
C LEU A 237 -0.79 -13.54 2.59
N ARG A 238 -1.44 -14.68 2.87
CA ARG A 238 -0.75 -15.97 3.06
C ARG A 238 -0.01 -16.41 1.81
N LEU A 239 -0.59 -16.22 0.63
CA LEU A 239 0.09 -16.49 -0.64
C LEU A 239 1.26 -15.52 -0.87
N LEU A 240 1.08 -14.22 -0.59
CA LEU A 240 2.15 -13.22 -0.76
C LEU A 240 3.40 -13.47 0.10
N ILE A 241 3.27 -14.14 1.25
CA ILE A 241 4.40 -14.51 2.11
C ILE A 241 4.91 -15.95 1.90
N ALA A 242 4.30 -16.70 0.98
CA ALA A 242 4.72 -18.07 0.71
C ALA A 242 6.14 -18.10 0.14
N LEU A 243 6.96 -19.05 0.59
CA LEU A 243 8.33 -19.23 0.10
C LEU A 243 8.35 -19.72 -1.36
N GLU A 244 7.32 -20.46 -1.75
CA GLU A 244 7.16 -21.03 -3.08
C GLU A 244 5.76 -20.70 -3.60
N LEU A 245 5.68 -20.32 -4.87
CA LEU A 245 4.44 -19.96 -5.54
C LEU A 245 4.33 -20.71 -6.86
N GLN A 246 3.15 -21.27 -7.10
CA GLN A 246 2.74 -21.78 -8.40
C GLN A 246 2.25 -20.61 -9.27
N GLU A 247 2.37 -20.75 -10.59
CA GLU A 247 1.90 -19.73 -11.54
C GLU A 247 0.40 -19.43 -11.40
N THR A 248 -0.39 -20.45 -11.07
CA THR A 248 -1.82 -20.31 -10.78
C THR A 248 -2.09 -19.45 -9.53
N GLN A 249 -1.23 -19.54 -8.51
CA GLN A 249 -1.34 -18.74 -7.29
C GLN A 249 -0.96 -17.28 -7.52
N ILE A 250 -0.06 -16.98 -8.47
CA ILE A 250 0.23 -15.60 -8.89
C ILE A 250 -1.04 -14.97 -9.45
N THR A 251 -1.75 -15.69 -10.31
CA THR A 251 -3.01 -15.23 -10.89
C THR A 251 -4.11 -15.07 -9.82
N GLU A 252 -4.13 -15.93 -8.81
CA GLU A 252 -5.04 -15.82 -7.66
C GLU A 252 -4.76 -14.55 -6.83
N ILE A 253 -3.49 -14.27 -6.54
CA ILE A 253 -3.08 -13.05 -5.84
C ILE A 253 -3.53 -11.81 -6.62
N GLU A 254 -3.28 -11.75 -7.93
CA GLU A 254 -3.64 -10.59 -8.75
C GLU A 254 -5.15 -10.32 -8.74
N ARG A 255 -5.97 -11.34 -9.02
CA ARG A 255 -7.42 -11.21 -9.01
C ARG A 255 -7.96 -10.90 -7.62
N GLY A 256 -7.40 -11.53 -6.59
CA GLY A 256 -7.76 -11.31 -5.21
C GLY A 256 -7.52 -9.85 -4.79
N LEU A 257 -6.35 -9.30 -5.11
CA LEU A 257 -6.02 -7.91 -4.81
C LEU A 257 -6.93 -6.92 -5.54
N TRP A 258 -7.22 -7.15 -6.83
CA TRP A 258 -8.14 -6.29 -7.58
C TRP A 258 -9.52 -6.25 -6.93
N LYS A 259 -10.10 -7.43 -6.71
CA LYS A 259 -11.41 -7.55 -6.08
C LYS A 259 -11.43 -6.92 -4.69
N TRP A 260 -10.39 -7.17 -3.89
CA TRP A 260 -10.31 -6.65 -2.53
C TRP A 260 -10.30 -5.12 -2.49
N VAL A 261 -9.56 -4.47 -3.40
CA VAL A 261 -9.51 -3.00 -3.50
C VAL A 261 -10.83 -2.44 -4.03
N GLU A 262 -11.46 -3.08 -5.01
CA GLU A 262 -12.80 -2.68 -5.50
C GLU A 262 -13.85 -2.73 -4.38
N ASP A 263 -13.89 -3.84 -3.63
CA ASP A 263 -14.80 -4.00 -2.49
C ASP A 263 -14.49 -2.97 -1.39
N TYR A 264 -13.20 -2.67 -1.15
CA TYR A 264 -12.75 -1.67 -0.16
C TYR A 264 -13.30 -0.28 -0.48
N GLU A 265 -13.23 0.14 -1.75
CA GLU A 265 -13.75 1.43 -2.19
C GLU A 265 -15.28 1.45 -2.23
N GLN A 266 -15.92 0.36 -2.65
CA GLN A 266 -17.39 0.26 -2.69
C GLN A 266 -18.02 0.34 -1.30
N TYR A 267 -17.38 -0.24 -0.27
CA TYR A 267 -17.91 -0.25 1.09
C TYR A 267 -17.80 1.12 1.80
N GLY A 268 -17.28 2.14 1.12
CA GLY A 268 -17.15 3.50 1.66
C GLY A 268 -16.17 3.58 2.82
N ILE A 269 -15.24 2.62 2.90
CA ILE A 269 -14.21 2.52 3.94
C ILE A 269 -13.21 3.70 3.83
N ILE A 270 -13.21 4.41 2.71
CA ILE A 270 -12.72 5.79 2.61
C ILE A 270 -13.82 6.61 1.92
N PRO A 271 -14.11 7.85 2.34
CA PRO A 271 -15.04 8.72 1.63
C PRO A 271 -14.38 9.27 0.37
N PHE A 272 -13.86 8.43 -0.53
CA PHE A 272 -13.64 8.91 -1.90
C PHE A 272 -14.97 9.13 -2.63
N SER A 273 -16.08 8.61 -2.07
CA SER A 273 -17.44 8.93 -2.50
C SER A 273 -17.90 10.35 -2.14
N ALA A 274 -17.23 11.02 -1.20
CA ALA A 274 -17.49 12.43 -0.85
C ALA A 274 -16.26 13.33 -1.09
N ALA A 275 -15.18 12.78 -1.65
CA ALA A 275 -13.89 13.44 -1.84
C ALA A 275 -13.44 13.49 -3.30
N CYS A 276 -14.37 13.70 -4.22
CA CYS A 276 -14.09 14.42 -5.47
C CYS A 276 -15.13 15.52 -5.59
#